data_AF-A0A260SR23-F1
#
_entry.id   AF-A0A260SR23-F1
#
_cell.length_a   1.000
_cell.length_b   1.000
_cell.length_c   1.000
_cell.angle_alpha   90.00
_cell.angle_beta   90.00
_cell.angle_gamma   90.00
#
_symmetry.space_group_name_H-M   'P 1'
#
loop_
_entity.id
_entity.type
_entity.pdbx_description
1 polymer ?
#
loop_
_entity_poly.entity_id
_entity_poly.type
_entity_poly.pdbx_seq_one_letter_code
_entity_poly.pdbx_strand_id
1 'polypeptide(L)'
;MLPRARSLVRNDAVAVDPSKIGEFRCVVSTGKKVETAVISLPRYGAAERKSVLRILACLTRRGIARGDLPDEVHAELVASALSPVPNVTETSCTCSRRIDPCLHVTAATYAVSLIVDQMPTSALAVRGVDLSATTVSTDFPRRWMPIESVDATSFFG
;
A
#
# COMPACT_ATOMS: atom_id res chain seq x y z
N MET A 1 7.59 5.75 21.80
CA MET A 1 8.28 5.16 20.62
C MET A 1 7.97 5.89 19.32
N LEU A 2 6.72 6.35 19.11
CA LEU A 2 6.29 6.94 17.84
C LEU A 2 7.11 8.13 17.30
N PRO A 3 7.54 9.14 18.10
CA PRO A 3 8.34 10.25 17.55
C PRO A 3 9.66 9.78 16.91
N ARG A 4 10.29 8.76 17.50
CA ARG A 4 11.54 8.18 17.00
C ARG A 4 11.31 7.32 15.75
N ALA A 5 10.23 6.55 15.72
CA ALA A 5 9.82 5.79 14.54
C ALA A 5 9.56 6.72 13.34
N ARG A 6 8.82 7.82 13.56
CA ARG A 6 8.60 8.87 12.55
C ARG A 6 9.90 9.47 12.05
N SER A 7 10.84 9.75 12.96
CA SER A 7 12.16 10.26 12.57
C SER A 7 12.95 9.28 11.72
N LEU A 8 12.84 7.96 11.94
CA LEU A 8 13.51 6.97 11.10
C LEU A 8 12.95 6.99 9.68
N VAL A 9 11.62 6.98 9.54
CA VAL A 9 10.95 7.02 8.24
C VAL A 9 11.25 8.33 7.50
N ARG A 10 11.25 9.48 8.20
CA ARG A 10 11.55 10.78 7.60
C ARG A 10 12.99 10.90 7.08
N ASN A 11 13.92 10.12 7.64
CA ASN A 11 15.33 10.13 7.25
C ASN A 11 15.67 8.95 6.32
N ASP A 12 14.67 8.41 5.60
CA ASP A 12 14.80 7.30 4.66
C ASP A 12 15.46 6.03 5.24
N ALA A 13 15.35 5.85 6.56
CA ALA A 13 15.95 4.73 7.26
C ALA A 13 15.07 3.47 7.22
N VAL A 14 13.95 3.50 6.49
CA VAL A 14 13.00 2.39 6.35
C VAL A 14 12.72 2.17 4.87
N ALA A 15 13.08 1.01 4.35
CA ALA A 15 12.71 0.55 3.02
C ALA A 15 11.57 -0.47 3.14
N VAL A 16 10.46 -0.25 2.43
CA VAL A 16 9.30 -1.15 2.42
C VAL A 16 9.21 -1.85 1.07
N ASP A 17 9.09 -3.18 1.11
CA ASP A 17 8.87 -4.03 -0.05
C ASP A 17 7.48 -4.68 0.02
N PRO A 18 6.52 -4.25 -0.81
CA PRO A 18 5.18 -4.84 -0.90
C PRO A 18 5.08 -5.99 -1.92
N SER A 19 6.18 -6.46 -2.51
CA SER A 19 6.16 -7.41 -3.64
C SER A 19 5.57 -8.78 -3.28
N LYS A 20 5.61 -9.16 -2.00
CA LYS A 20 5.13 -10.46 -1.54
C LYS A 20 3.69 -10.38 -1.05
N ILE A 21 2.81 -11.16 -1.68
CA ILE A 21 1.41 -11.26 -1.26
C ILE A 21 1.34 -11.77 0.20
N GLY A 22 0.57 -11.06 1.02
CA GLY A 22 0.29 -11.35 2.42
C GLY A 22 1.30 -10.79 3.40
N GLU A 23 2.33 -10.06 2.98
CA GLU A 23 3.24 -9.40 3.92
C GLU A 23 3.84 -8.10 3.37
N PHE A 24 4.03 -7.11 4.23
CA PHE A 24 4.96 -6.02 3.99
C PHE A 24 6.29 -6.35 4.65
N ARG A 25 7.35 -6.48 3.86
CA ARG A 25 8.71 -6.65 4.36
C ARG A 25 9.38 -5.29 4.48
N CYS A 26 9.81 -4.94 5.68
CA CYS A 26 10.39 -3.64 5.97
C CYS A 26 11.82 -3.81 6.49
N VAL A 27 12.79 -3.24 5.78
CA VAL A 27 14.19 -3.18 6.22
C VAL A 27 14.40 -1.86 6.93
N VAL A 28 14.78 -1.92 8.20
CA VAL A 28 14.93 -0.75 9.07
C VAL A 28 16.38 -0.59 9.51
N SER A 29 16.99 0.52 9.12
CA SER A 29 18.36 0.87 9.45
C SER A 29 18.40 1.75 10.70
N THR A 30 19.16 1.33 11.71
CA THR A 30 19.36 2.07 12.96
C THR A 30 20.84 2.19 13.26
N GLY A 31 21.45 3.29 12.82
CA GLY A 31 22.91 3.47 12.90
C GLY A 31 23.63 2.40 12.10
N LYS A 32 24.41 1.54 12.76
CA LYS A 32 25.17 0.43 12.11
C LYS A 32 24.38 -0.88 11.99
N LYS A 33 23.17 -0.97 12.54
CA LYS A 33 22.37 -2.20 12.53
C LYS A 33 21.25 -2.10 11.52
N VAL A 34 21.04 -3.19 10.78
CA VAL A 34 19.93 -3.35 9.84
C VAL A 34 19.09 -4.52 10.33
N GLU A 35 17.82 -4.27 10.59
CA GLU A 35 16.87 -5.27 11.08
C GLU A 35 15.70 -5.36 10.11
N THR A 36 15.09 -6.54 10.00
CA THR A 36 13.92 -6.75 9.15
C THR A 36 12.68 -6.92 10.02
N ALA A 37 11.71 -6.03 9.83
CA ALA A 37 10.36 -6.15 10.38
C ALA A 37 9.40 -6.62 9.30
N VAL A 38 8.52 -7.56 9.62
CA VAL A 38 7.51 -8.10 8.71
C VAL A 38 6.14 -7.87 9.31
N ILE A 39 5.23 -7.32 8.51
CA ILE A 39 3.82 -7.15 8.86
C ILE A 39 3.01 -8.07 7.96
N SER A 40 2.42 -9.11 8.53
CA SER A 40 1.65 -10.12 7.82
C SER A 40 0.17 -9.77 7.82
N LEU A 41 -0.47 -9.94 6.66
CA LEU A 41 -1.89 -9.69 6.45
C LEU A 41 -2.57 -10.97 5.92
N PRO A 42 -3.79 -11.28 6.36
CA PRO A 42 -4.57 -12.38 5.80
C PRO A 42 -4.80 -12.16 4.30
N ARG A 43 -4.49 -13.16 3.48
CA ARG A 43 -4.71 -13.10 2.02
C ARG A 43 -6.19 -13.33 1.70
N TYR A 44 -6.69 -12.74 0.63
CA TYR A 44 -8.02 -13.07 0.15
C TYR A 44 -8.05 -14.47 -0.48
N GLY A 45 -9.02 -15.29 -0.08
CA GLY A 45 -9.38 -16.53 -0.76
C GLY A 45 -9.89 -16.29 -2.19
N ALA A 46 -10.05 -17.35 -2.98
CA ALA A 46 -10.52 -17.21 -4.37
C ALA A 46 -11.92 -16.58 -4.48
N ALA A 47 -12.84 -16.96 -3.59
CA ALA A 47 -14.19 -16.39 -3.54
C ALA A 47 -14.17 -14.92 -3.12
N GLU A 48 -13.37 -14.56 -2.11
CA GLU A 48 -13.22 -13.19 -1.63
C GLU A 48 -12.63 -12.29 -2.72
N ARG A 49 -11.56 -12.73 -3.41
CA ARG A 49 -10.98 -12.01 -4.55
C ARG A 49 -12.03 -11.74 -5.64
N LYS A 50 -12.86 -12.73 -5.96
CA LYS A 50 -13.96 -12.57 -6.93
C LYS A 50 -14.98 -11.53 -6.46
N SER A 51 -15.31 -11.51 -5.17
CA SER A 51 -16.22 -10.52 -4.59
C SER A 51 -15.63 -9.11 -4.62
N VAL A 52 -14.36 -8.94 -4.25
CA VAL A 52 -13.65 -7.65 -4.32
C VAL A 52 -13.65 -7.11 -5.75
N LEU A 53 -13.26 -7.93 -6.74
CA LEU A 53 -13.25 -7.53 -8.15
C LEU A 53 -14.64 -7.14 -8.67
N ARG A 54 -15.69 -7.83 -8.22
CA ARG A 54 -17.08 -7.49 -8.57
C ARG A 54 -17.51 -6.15 -7.99
N ILE A 55 -17.19 -5.87 -6.73
CA ILE A 55 -17.50 -4.58 -6.07
C ILE A 55 -16.81 -3.45 -6.82
N LEU A 56 -15.51 -3.63 -7.10
CA LEU A 56 -14.73 -2.68 -7.89
C LEU A 56 -15.41 -2.42 -9.24
N ALA A 57 -15.66 -3.46 -10.05
CA ALA A 57 -16.28 -3.31 -11.36
C ALA A 57 -17.65 -2.62 -11.35
N CYS A 58 -18.45 -2.82 -10.30
CA CYS A 58 -19.79 -2.22 -10.17
C CYS A 58 -19.72 -0.71 -9.90
N LEU A 59 -18.83 -0.31 -8.98
CA LEU A 59 -18.77 1.05 -8.46
C LEU A 59 -17.79 1.93 -9.25
N THR A 60 -16.85 1.34 -9.98
CA THR A 60 -15.81 2.08 -10.72
C THR A 60 -16.09 2.10 -12.23
N ARG A 61 -17.35 2.36 -12.61
CA ARG A 61 -17.76 2.49 -14.03
C ARG A 61 -16.97 3.55 -14.82
N ARG A 62 -16.33 4.51 -14.13
CA ARG A 62 -15.45 5.55 -14.72
C ARG A 62 -13.95 5.23 -14.60
N GLY A 63 -13.61 4.01 -14.18
CA GLY A 63 -12.23 3.61 -13.87
C GLY A 63 -11.81 3.99 -12.45
N ILE A 64 -10.68 3.41 -12.02
CA ILE A 64 -10.00 3.74 -10.77
C ILE A 64 -8.80 4.59 -11.14
N ALA A 65 -8.71 5.81 -10.60
CA ALA A 65 -7.49 6.61 -10.74
C ALA A 65 -6.32 5.85 -10.11
N ARG A 66 -5.17 5.81 -10.79
CA ARG A 66 -4.03 4.99 -10.37
C ARG A 66 -3.67 5.27 -8.91
N GLY A 67 -3.72 4.24 -8.07
CA GLY A 67 -3.37 4.35 -6.65
C GLY A 67 -4.57 4.59 -5.73
N ASP A 68 -5.62 5.27 -6.20
CA ASP A 68 -6.76 5.73 -5.40
C ASP A 68 -7.84 4.64 -5.22
N LEU A 69 -8.61 4.71 -4.12
CA LEU A 69 -9.72 3.81 -3.84
C LEU A 69 -10.94 4.65 -3.43
N PRO A 70 -11.98 4.75 -4.29
CA PRO A 70 -13.14 5.59 -3.98
C PRO A 70 -13.82 5.19 -2.66
N ASP A 71 -14.30 6.19 -1.91
CA ASP A 71 -14.92 5.98 -0.59
C ASP A 71 -16.11 5.02 -0.64
N GLU A 72 -16.92 5.07 -1.70
CA GLU A 72 -18.06 4.16 -1.92
C GLU A 72 -17.59 2.70 -2.04
N VAL A 73 -16.46 2.47 -2.72
CA VAL A 73 -15.85 1.13 -2.83
C VAL A 73 -15.32 0.70 -1.47
N HIS A 74 -14.62 1.58 -0.77
CA HIS A 74 -14.09 1.27 0.56
C HIS A 74 -15.22 0.89 1.53
N ALA A 75 -16.30 1.68 1.56
CA ALA A 75 -17.46 1.43 2.41
C ALA A 75 -18.12 0.07 2.10
N GLU A 76 -18.33 -0.26 0.83
CA GLU A 76 -18.91 -1.55 0.41
C GLU A 76 -18.01 -2.74 0.76
N LEU A 77 -16.69 -2.59 0.61
CA LEU A 77 -15.72 -3.61 1.02
C LEU A 77 -15.76 -3.84 2.53
N VAL A 78 -15.83 -2.78 3.33
CA VAL A 78 -15.95 -2.88 4.79
C VAL A 78 -17.26 -3.55 5.19
N ALA A 79 -18.40 -3.13 4.59
CA ALA A 79 -19.71 -3.72 4.84
C ALA A 79 -19.76 -5.21 4.48
N SER A 80 -19.00 -5.63 3.47
CA SER A 80 -18.87 -7.02 3.03
C SER A 80 -17.85 -7.86 3.82
N ALA A 81 -17.27 -7.33 4.91
CA ALA A 81 -16.17 -7.95 5.66
C ALA A 81 -14.90 -8.21 4.82
N LEU A 82 -14.70 -7.44 3.76
CA LEU A 82 -13.58 -7.50 2.81
C LEU A 82 -12.66 -6.27 2.92
N SER A 83 -12.57 -5.64 4.10
CA SER A 83 -11.77 -4.42 4.31
C SER A 83 -10.35 -4.54 3.73
N PRO A 84 -9.85 -3.55 2.95
CA PRO A 84 -8.48 -3.56 2.43
C PRO A 84 -7.43 -3.68 3.54
N VAL A 85 -7.64 -2.99 4.66
CA VAL A 85 -6.82 -3.08 5.86
C VAL A 85 -7.57 -3.89 6.92
N PRO A 86 -7.13 -5.12 7.24
CA PRO A 86 -7.77 -5.96 8.24
C PRO A 86 -7.42 -5.53 9.66
N ASN A 87 -8.32 -5.80 10.61
CA ASN A 87 -8.09 -5.50 12.03
C ASN A 87 -7.05 -6.41 12.68
N VAL A 88 -6.83 -7.60 12.12
CA VAL A 88 -5.85 -8.58 12.61
C VAL A 88 -4.66 -8.56 11.67
N THR A 89 -3.51 -8.16 12.21
CA THR A 89 -2.21 -8.22 11.54
C THR A 89 -1.20 -8.81 12.51
N GLU A 90 -0.33 -9.68 12.00
CA GLU A 90 0.77 -10.24 12.79
C GLU A 90 2.04 -9.48 12.47
N THR A 91 2.88 -9.23 13.47
CA THR A 91 4.15 -8.54 13.27
C THR A 91 5.31 -9.36 13.82
N SER A 92 6.42 -9.40 13.10
CA SER A 92 7.67 -10.01 13.57
C SER A 92 8.86 -9.12 13.24
N CYS A 93 9.95 -9.27 13.98
CA CYS A 93 11.19 -8.52 13.75
C CYS A 93 12.41 -9.36 14.10
N THR A 94 13.51 -9.20 13.35
CA THR A 94 14.78 -9.89 13.60
C THR A 94 15.56 -9.34 14.80
N CYS A 95 15.16 -8.19 15.34
CA CYS A 95 15.91 -7.54 16.40
C CYS A 95 15.86 -8.34 17.72
N SER A 96 16.95 -8.34 18.48
CA SER A 96 17.05 -9.07 19.74
C SER A 96 16.36 -8.38 20.94
N ARG A 97 15.58 -7.32 20.69
CA ARG A 97 14.95 -6.53 21.76
C ARG A 97 13.72 -7.24 22.30
N ARG A 98 13.54 -7.22 23.62
CA ARG A 98 12.40 -7.85 24.33
C ARG A 98 11.19 -6.93 24.49
N ILE A 99 11.08 -5.87 23.69
CA ILE A 99 9.97 -4.91 23.75
C ILE A 99 9.07 -5.16 22.55
N ASP A 100 7.77 -5.32 22.80
CA ASP A 100 6.76 -5.59 21.77
C ASP A 100 5.64 -4.52 21.80
N PRO A 101 5.39 -3.78 20.70
CA PRO A 101 6.19 -3.75 19.48
C PRO A 101 7.54 -3.04 19.68
N CYS A 102 8.58 -3.55 19.03
CA CYS A 102 9.88 -2.89 19.03
C CYS A 102 9.86 -1.60 18.20
N LEU A 103 10.94 -0.81 18.27
CA LEU A 103 11.08 0.42 17.48
C LEU A 103 11.00 0.15 15.97
N HIS A 104 11.58 -0.96 15.50
CA HIS A 104 11.59 -1.33 14.08
C HIS A 104 10.21 -1.70 13.57
N VAL A 105 9.42 -2.46 14.34
CA VAL A 105 8.01 -2.75 14.02
C VAL A 105 7.20 -1.45 14.00
N THR A 106 7.37 -0.58 15.01
CA THR A 106 6.66 0.71 15.03
C THR A 106 7.00 1.59 13.81
N ALA A 107 8.27 1.60 13.39
CA ALA A 107 8.72 2.33 12.20
C ALA A 107 8.20 1.71 10.90
N ALA A 108 8.19 0.37 10.81
CA ALA A 108 7.61 -0.37 9.70
C ALA A 108 6.11 -0.10 9.56
N THR A 109 5.34 -0.19 10.66
CA THR A 109 3.91 0.11 10.66
C THR A 109 3.65 1.53 10.19
N TYR A 110 4.41 2.51 10.70
CA TYR A 110 4.27 3.90 10.26
C TYR A 110 4.59 4.08 8.77
N ALA A 111 5.66 3.46 8.26
CA ALA A 111 6.01 3.52 6.85
C ALA A 111 4.94 2.87 5.95
N VAL A 112 4.41 1.71 6.35
CA VAL A 112 3.33 1.02 5.64
C VAL A 112 2.05 1.87 5.64
N SER A 113 1.70 2.50 6.76
CA SER A 113 0.56 3.43 6.80
C SER A 113 0.71 4.55 5.78
N LEU A 114 1.90 5.17 5.65
CA LEU A 114 2.12 6.21 4.65
C LEU A 114 1.95 5.71 3.21
N ILE A 115 2.42 4.49 2.90
CA ILE A 115 2.25 3.90 1.57
C ILE A 115 0.78 3.63 1.27
N VAL A 116 0.04 3.08 2.25
CA VAL A 116 -1.39 2.80 2.10
C VAL A 116 -2.20 4.10 2.00
N ASP A 117 -1.85 5.14 2.76
CA ASP A 117 -2.51 6.44 2.71
C ASP A 117 -2.29 7.13 1.35
N GLN A 118 -1.11 6.98 0.76
CA GLN A 118 -0.80 7.53 -0.57
C GLN A 118 -1.35 6.70 -1.72
N MET A 119 -1.40 5.38 -1.54
CA MET A 119 -1.87 4.42 -2.54
C MET A 119 -2.79 3.39 -1.86
N PRO A 120 -4.06 3.72 -1.57
CA PRO A 120 -5.00 2.80 -0.92
C PRO A 120 -5.13 1.43 -1.59
N THR A 121 -4.98 1.39 -2.91
CA THR A 121 -4.97 0.13 -3.69
C THR A 121 -3.83 -0.82 -3.34
N SER A 122 -2.73 -0.34 -2.76
CA SER A 122 -1.61 -1.18 -2.31
C SER A 122 -2.02 -2.17 -1.21
N ALA A 123 -2.98 -1.82 -0.35
CA ALA A 123 -3.54 -2.71 0.65
C ALA A 123 -4.27 -3.90 0.00
N LEU A 124 -4.99 -3.67 -1.10
CA LEU A 124 -5.63 -4.73 -1.88
C LEU A 124 -4.58 -5.60 -2.61
N ALA A 125 -3.56 -4.97 -3.18
CA ALA A 125 -2.49 -5.65 -3.91
C ALA A 125 -1.73 -6.64 -3.02
N VAL A 126 -1.31 -6.21 -1.83
CA VAL A 126 -0.65 -7.09 -0.85
C VAL A 126 -1.57 -8.23 -0.42
N ARG A 127 -2.90 -8.04 -0.38
CA ARG A 127 -3.85 -9.11 -0.07
C ARG A 127 -4.19 -10.01 -1.28
N GLY A 128 -3.61 -9.77 -2.44
CA GLY A 128 -3.71 -10.62 -3.64
C GLY A 128 -4.67 -10.11 -4.72
N VAL A 129 -5.05 -8.83 -4.69
CA VAL A 129 -5.86 -8.16 -5.72
C VAL A 129 -5.07 -6.99 -6.29
N ASP A 130 -4.30 -7.24 -7.35
CA ASP A 130 -3.52 -6.19 -8.02
C ASP A 130 -4.38 -5.45 -9.05
N LEU A 131 -4.55 -4.14 -8.82
CA LEU A 131 -5.31 -3.25 -9.69
C LEU A 131 -4.40 -2.47 -10.65
N SER A 132 -3.08 -2.58 -10.51
CA SER A 132 -2.10 -1.95 -11.41
C SER A 132 -2.18 -2.50 -12.84
N ALA A 133 -2.76 -3.70 -13.00
CA ALA A 133 -3.04 -4.32 -14.30
C ALA A 133 -4.36 -3.81 -14.93
N THR A 134 -5.18 -3.04 -14.22
CA THR A 134 -6.40 -2.44 -14.78
C THR A 134 -5.97 -1.29 -15.69
N THR A 135 -6.09 -1.49 -16.99
CA THR A 135 -5.73 -0.51 -18.03
C THR A 135 -6.38 0.83 -17.75
N VAL A 136 -5.54 1.86 -17.57
CA VAL A 136 -5.98 3.25 -17.49
C VAL A 136 -6.76 3.56 -18.77
N SER A 137 -7.97 4.10 -18.64
CA SER A 137 -8.71 4.59 -19.80
C SER A 137 -7.86 5.66 -20.50
N THR A 138 -7.48 5.41 -21.75
CA THR A 138 -6.81 6.39 -22.61
C THR A 138 -7.78 7.41 -23.21
N ASP A 139 -9.06 7.33 -22.86
CA ASP A 139 -10.09 8.27 -23.29
C ASP A 139 -10.06 9.54 -22.44
N PHE A 140 -9.11 10.42 -22.78
CA PHE A 140 -9.04 11.77 -22.21
C PHE A 140 -9.65 12.78 -23.19
N PRO A 141 -10.27 13.87 -22.69
CA PRO A 141 -10.76 14.93 -23.58
C PRO A 141 -9.64 15.45 -24.48
N ARG A 142 -9.92 15.67 -25.77
CA ARG A 142 -8.91 16.12 -26.77
C ARG A 142 -8.11 17.37 -26.41
N ARG A 143 -8.61 18.18 -25.47
CA ARG A 143 -7.92 19.39 -24.96
C ARG A 143 -6.81 19.06 -23.95
N TRP A 144 -6.71 17.81 -23.49
CA TRP A 144 -5.74 17.34 -22.52
C TRP A 144 -4.63 16.57 -23.21
N MET A 145 -3.41 16.71 -22.68
CA MET A 145 -2.22 16.03 -23.17
C MET A 145 -1.67 15.13 -22.04
N PRO A 146 -1.43 13.84 -22.29
CA PRO A 146 -0.89 12.92 -21.28
C PRO A 146 0.48 13.39 -20.77
N ILE A 147 0.77 13.20 -19.48
CA ILE A 147 2.05 13.65 -18.91
C ILE A 147 3.24 12.90 -19.51
N GLU A 148 3.05 11.63 -19.88
CA GLU A 148 4.04 10.82 -20.60
C GLU A 148 4.36 11.34 -22.01
N SER A 149 3.54 12.23 -22.57
CA SER A 149 3.81 12.88 -23.86
C SER A 149 4.53 14.23 -23.72
N VAL A 150 4.72 14.71 -22.48
CA VAL A 150 5.55 15.89 -22.21
C VAL A 150 7.02 15.48 -22.29
N ASP A 151 7.73 16.06 -23.25
CA ASP A 151 9.18 15.95 -23.30
C ASP A 151 9.80 16.86 -22.24
N ALA A 152 10.34 16.27 -21.17
CA ALA A 152 10.94 16.98 -20.05
C ALA A 152 12.13 17.86 -20.46
N THR A 153 12.84 17.50 -21.54
CA THR A 153 14.00 18.27 -22.03
C THR A 153 13.61 19.54 -22.78
N SER A 154 12.46 19.57 -23.45
CA SER A 154 11.98 20.77 -24.16
C SER A 154 10.97 21.60 -23.35
N PHE A 155 10.37 21.03 -22.31
CA PHE A 155 9.32 21.70 -21.55
C PHE A 155 9.83 22.85 -20.66
N PHE A 156 11.04 22.73 -20.10
CA PHE A 156 11.59 23.75 -19.18
C PHE A 156 12.50 24.78 -19.84
N GLY A 157 12.84 24.61 -21.13
CA GLY A 157 13.72 25.52 -21.88
C GLY A 157 15.21 25.32 -21.60
#